data_AF-A0A3B8JBF7-F1
#
_entry.id   AF-A0A3B8JBF7-F1
#
_cell.length_a   1.000
_cell.length_b   1.000
_cell.length_c   1.000
_cell.angle_alpha   90.00
_cell.angle_beta   90.00
_cell.angle_gamma   90.00
#
_symmetry.space_group_name_H-M   'P 1'
#
loop_
_entity.id
_entity.type
_entity.pdbx_description
1 polymer ?
#
loop_
_entity_poly.entity_id
_entity_poly.type
_entity_poly.pdbx_seq_one_letter_code
_entity_poly.pdbx_strand_id
1 'polypeptide(L)' 'MYPYDILRKTDGPVFLKYQKSTEKIDGAVATIMALDRAIRNNSMVWSVYDKRGILVL' A
#
# COMPACT_ATOMS: atom_id res chain seq x y z
N MET A 1 10.01 7.36 32.10
CA MET A 1 10.63 6.91 30.84
C MET A 1 9.85 5.70 30.37
N TYR A 2 9.05 5.79 29.30
CA TYR A 2 8.17 4.69 28.89
C TYR A 2 8.98 3.52 28.31
N PRO A 3 8.54 2.27 28.51
CA PRO A 3 9.28 1.05 28.17
C PRO A 3 9.41 0.75 26.66
N TYR A 4 9.25 1.73 25.78
CA TYR A 4 9.37 1.56 24.31
C TYR A 4 10.82 1.54 23.81
N ASP A 5 11.78 2.00 24.62
CA ASP A 5 13.19 2.10 24.21
C ASP A 5 13.89 0.74 24.13
N ILE A 6 13.34 -0.31 24.77
CA ILE A 6 13.95 -1.64 24.82
C ILE A 6 13.81 -2.37 23.48
N LEU A 7 12.80 -2.03 22.67
CA LEU A 7 12.53 -2.65 21.37
C LEU A 7 13.30 -2.02 20.21
N ARG A 8 13.91 -0.84 20.40
CA ARG A 8 14.71 -0.13 19.37
C ARG A 8 16.19 -0.50 19.39
N LYS A 9 16.67 -1.20 20.43
CA LYS A 9 18.09 -1.46 20.63
C LYS A 9 18.55 -2.83 20.11
N THR A 10 17.65 -3.63 19.56
CA THR A 10 17.96 -4.97 19.06
C THR A 10 18.10 -4.96 17.55
N ASP A 11 19.18 -4.41 17.00
CA ASP A 11 19.59 -4.54 15.58
C ASP A 11 20.00 -5.99 15.20
N GLY A 12 19.48 -6.98 15.92
CA GLY A 12 19.75 -8.39 15.73
C GLY A 12 18.87 -9.00 14.63
N PRO A 13 19.25 -10.19 14.13
CA PRO A 13 18.59 -10.86 12.99
C PRO A 13 17.08 -11.12 13.19
N VAL A 14 16.60 -11.11 14.42
CA VAL A 14 15.17 -11.26 14.76
C VAL A 14 14.38 -9.98 14.43
N PHE A 15 14.87 -8.80 14.78
CA PHE A 15 14.20 -7.53 14.50
C PHE A 15 14.12 -7.25 13.00
N LEU A 16 15.20 -7.53 12.25
CA LEU A 16 15.22 -7.47 10.79
C LEU A 16 14.15 -8.39 10.15
N LYS A 17 13.94 -9.59 10.71
CA LYS A 17 12.87 -10.50 10.23
C LYS A 17 11.49 -9.93 10.51
N TYR A 18 11.26 -9.32 11.67
CA TYR A 18 10.00 -8.65 11.98
C TYR A 18 9.74 -7.47 11.04
N GLN A 19 10.70 -6.57 10.86
CA GLN A 19 10.58 -5.44 9.91
C GLN A 19 10.30 -5.90 8.48
N LYS A 20 11.00 -6.95 8.01
CA LYS A 20 10.75 -7.52 6.67
C LYS A 20 9.38 -8.18 6.56
N SER A 21 8.84 -8.71 7.66
CA SER A 21 7.48 -9.26 7.68
C SER A 21 6.41 -8.17 7.70
N THR A 22 6.64 -7.06 8.43
CA THR A 22 5.72 -5.92 8.46
C THR A 22 5.65 -5.22 7.11
N GLU A 23 6.77 -5.02 6.42
CA GLU A 23 6.79 -4.43 5.06
C GLU A 23 5.94 -5.23 4.06
N LYS A 24 6.01 -6.57 4.12
CA LYS A 24 5.19 -7.45 3.28
C LYS A 24 3.70 -7.34 3.61
N ILE A 25 3.36 -7.21 4.88
CA ILE A 25 1.98 -7.03 5.33
C ILE A 25 1.46 -5.67 4.88
N ASP A 26 2.24 -4.60 5.04
CA ASP A 26 1.88 -3.26 4.60
C ASP A 26 1.65 -3.21 3.09
N GLY A 27 2.47 -3.90 2.29
CA GLY A 27 2.28 -4.03 0.86
C GLY A 27 0.96 -4.72 0.48
N ALA A 28 0.60 -5.80 1.18
CA ALA A 28 -0.67 -6.50 0.95
C ALA A 28 -1.88 -5.66 1.39
N VAL A 29 -1.77 -4.95 2.52
CA VAL A 29 -2.82 -4.04 2.99
C VAL A 29 -3.01 -2.87 2.01
N ALA A 30 -1.92 -2.29 1.50
CA ALA A 30 -1.97 -1.21 0.53
C ALA A 30 -2.66 -1.61 -0.78
N THR A 31 -2.41 -2.83 -1.29
CA THR A 31 -3.06 -3.32 -2.51
C THR A 31 -4.55 -3.59 -2.29
N ILE A 32 -4.93 -4.20 -1.18
CA ILE A 32 -6.34 -4.43 -0.83
C ILE A 32 -7.06 -3.09 -0.66
N MET A 33 -6.43 -2.12 0.00
CA MET A 33 -7.00 -0.78 0.19
C MET A 33 -7.16 -0.02 -1.14
N ALA A 34 -6.17 -0.11 -2.03
CA ALA A 34 -6.25 0.47 -3.37
C ALA A 34 -7.35 -0.20 -4.21
N LEU A 35 -7.48 -1.53 -4.11
CA LEU A 35 -8.51 -2.31 -4.79
C LEU A 35 -9.92 -1.97 -4.30
N ASP A 36 -10.15 -1.95 -2.98
CA ASP A 36 -11.43 -1.54 -2.39
C ASP A 36 -11.81 -0.13 -2.85
N ARG A 37 -10.84 0.79 -2.87
CA ARG A 37 -11.07 2.14 -3.39
C ARG A 37 -11.39 2.17 -4.87
N ALA A 38 -10.74 1.35 -5.71
CA ALA A 38 -11.02 1.27 -7.14
C ALA A 38 -12.41 0.70 -7.44
N ILE A 39 -12.82 -0.36 -6.75
CA ILE A 39 -14.14 -0.99 -6.91
C ILE A 39 -15.24 -0.01 -6.48
N ARG A 40 -15.10 0.62 -5.32
CA ARG A 40 -16.10 1.58 -4.82
C ARG A 40 -16.14 2.88 -5.61
N ASN A 41 -15.04 3.26 -6.27
CA ASN A 41 -14.91 4.49 -7.05
C ASN A 41 -14.88 4.24 -8.57
N ASN A 42 -15.48 3.14 -9.04
CA ASN A 42 -15.57 2.74 -10.45
C ASN A 42 -16.49 3.65 -11.30
N SER A 43 -16.83 4.84 -10.81
CA SER A 43 -17.76 5.79 -11.44
C SER A 43 -17.15 6.56 -12.63
N MET A 44 -15.85 6.40 -12.90
CA MET A 44 -15.20 6.99 -14.07
C MET A 44 -15.21 6.00 -15.25
N VAL A 45 -16.37 5.87 -15.90
CA VAL A 45 -16.59 5.01 -17.08
C VAL A 45 -15.85 5.52 -18.33
N TRP A 46 -15.37 6.75 -18.31
CA TRP A 46 -14.80 7.43 -19.48
C TRP A 46 -13.42 8.00 -19.17
N SER A 47 -12.47 7.71 -20.04
CA SER A 47 -11.16 8.34 -20.01
C SER A 47 -11.23 9.78 -20.51
N VAL A 48 -10.37 10.66 -19.99
CA VAL A 48 -10.19 12.02 -20.55
C VAL A 48 -9.79 11.95 -22.03
N TYR A 49 -9.13 10.87 -22.42
CA TYR A 49 -8.73 10.60 -23.80
C TYR A 49 -9.90 10.24 -24.71
N ASP A 50 -10.94 9.56 -24.19
CA ASP A 50 -12.19 9.28 -24.93
C ASP A 50 -12.91 10.59 -25.26
N LYS A 51 -12.96 11.52 -24.28
CA LYS A 51 -13.61 12.83 -24.45
C LYS A 51 -12.88 13.77 -25.41
N ARG A 52 -11.59 13.55 -25.63
CA ARG A 52 -10.75 14.40 -26.49
C ARG A 52 -10.50 13.78 -27.86
N GLY A 53 -11.05 12.59 -28.14
CA GLY A 53 -10.84 11.88 -29.41
C GLY A 53 -9.39 11.44 -29.64
N ILE A 54 -8.60 11.28 -28.56
CA ILE A 54 -7.17 10.95 -28.64
C ILE A 54 -6.96 9.43 -28.68
N LEU A 55 -7.82 8.66 -28.01
CA LEU A 55 -7.88 7.21 -28.18
C LEU A 55 -8.81 6.89 -29.37
N VAL A 56 -8.23 6.50 -30.50
CA VAL A 56 -8.93 5.77 -31.57
C VAL A 56 -8.51 4.31 -31.42
N LEU A 57 -9.45 3.45 -31.03
CA LEU A 57 -9.27 1.99 -31.00
C LEU A 57 -9.56 1.39 -32.38
#